data_AF-A6YHK6-F1
#
_entry.id   AF-A6YHK6-F1
#
_cell.length_a   1.000
_cell.length_b   1.000
_cell.length_c   1.000
_cell.angle_alpha   90.00
_cell.angle_beta   90.00
_cell.angle_gamma   90.00
#
_symmetry.space_group_name_H-M   'P 1'
#
loop_
_entity.id
_entity.type
_entity.pdbx_description
1 polymer ?
#
loop_
_entity_poly.entity_id
_entity_poly.type
_entity_poly.pdbx_seq_one_letter_code
_entity_poly.pdbx_strand_id
1 'polypeptide(L)'
;MKKEEFIPIITILILTCGFSTILLTITILTSKNNPEPEKISIYECGFDPLHTSRLPFSIKFFLIGVLFLIFDLEISYIFPWCTCIKEIKWISFITMIFFLTILTLGFIYEWKEEGLEWE
;
A
#
# COMPACT_ATOMS: atom_id res chain seq x y z
N MET A 1 -22.82 4.02 13.77
CA MET A 1 -22.62 4.75 12.50
C MET A 1 -23.82 4.49 11.60
N LYS A 2 -24.61 5.52 11.29
CA LYS A 2 -25.84 5.37 10.49
C LYS A 2 -25.47 5.32 9.02
N LYS A 3 -26.23 4.60 8.18
CA LYS A 3 -26.01 4.50 6.72
C LYS A 3 -25.87 5.88 6.04
N GLU A 4 -26.51 6.89 6.62
CA GLU A 4 -26.51 8.28 6.16
C GLU A 4 -25.10 8.93 6.16
N GLU A 5 -24.19 8.47 7.02
CA GLU A 5 -22.82 9.00 7.11
C GLU A 5 -21.92 8.51 5.96
N PHE A 6 -22.27 7.39 5.32
CA PHE A 6 -21.50 6.85 4.18
C PHE A 6 -21.91 7.44 2.83
N ILE A 7 -23.12 7.97 2.73
CA ILE A 7 -23.66 8.60 1.52
C ILE A 7 -22.69 9.68 0.96
N PRO A 8 -22.18 10.64 1.75
CA PRO A 8 -21.26 11.66 1.21
C PRO A 8 -19.95 11.05 0.70
N ILE A 9 -19.39 10.06 1.39
CA ILE A 9 -18.13 9.41 1.01
C ILE A 9 -18.28 8.72 -0.35
N ILE A 10 -19.34 7.92 -0.51
CA ILE A 10 -19.63 7.21 -1.76
C ILE A 10 -19.90 8.20 -2.89
N THR A 11 -20.61 9.30 -2.61
CA THR A 11 -20.92 10.33 -3.61
C THR A 11 -19.66 11.00 -4.14
N ILE A 12 -18.71 11.36 -3.26
CA ILE A 12 -17.42 11.95 -3.65
C ILE A 12 -16.59 10.95 -4.46
N LEU A 13 -16.58 9.68 -4.07
CA LEU A 13 -15.84 8.63 -4.78
C LEU A 13 -16.38 8.45 -6.21
N ILE A 14 -17.71 8.38 -6.36
CA ILE A 14 -18.35 8.27 -7.69
C ILE A 14 -18.07 9.52 -8.53
N LEU A 15 -18.17 10.71 -7.94
CA LEU A 15 -17.95 11.96 -8.65
C LEU A 15 -16.51 12.08 -9.15
N THR A 16 -15.52 11.78 -8.31
CA THR A 16 -14.09 11.88 -8.67
C THR A 16 -13.69 10.83 -9.70
N CYS A 17 -14.15 9.59 -9.55
CA CYS A 17 -13.92 8.53 -10.52
C CYS A 17 -14.62 8.84 -11.87
N GLY A 18 -15.87 9.30 -11.83
CA GLY A 18 -16.61 9.75 -13.01
C GLY A 18 -15.93 10.91 -13.72
N PHE A 19 -15.45 11.91 -12.97
CA PHE A 19 -14.73 13.05 -13.54
C PHE A 19 -13.41 12.62 -14.19
N SER A 20 -12.61 11.77 -13.54
CA SER A 20 -11.36 11.24 -14.10
C SER A 20 -11.59 10.45 -15.39
N THR A 21 -12.61 9.59 -15.42
CA THR A 21 -12.96 8.80 -16.61
C THR A 21 -13.47 9.66 -17.76
N ILE A 22 -14.27 10.71 -17.49
CA ILE A 22 -14.70 11.68 -18.51
C ILE A 22 -13.48 12.39 -19.11
N LEU A 23 -12.56 12.89 -18.28
CA LEU A 23 -11.35 13.58 -18.78
C LEU A 23 -10.46 12.65 -19.62
N LEU A 24 -10.25 11.41 -19.18
CA LEU A 24 -9.51 10.42 -19.95
C LEU A 24 -10.20 10.13 -21.29
N THR A 25 -11.52 10.00 -21.29
CA THR A 25 -12.32 9.72 -22.50
C THR A 25 -12.23 10.88 -23.49
N ILE A 26 -12.39 12.12 -23.02
CA ILE A 26 -12.22 13.33 -23.85
C ILE A 26 -10.81 13.39 -24.44
N THR A 27 -9.79 13.07 -23.64
CA THR A 27 -8.40 13.06 -24.09
C THR A 27 -8.19 12.03 -25.20
N ILE A 28 -8.69 10.80 -25.04
CA ILE A 28 -8.59 9.75 -26.05
C ILE A 28 -9.34 10.10 -27.33
N LEU A 29 -10.55 10.68 -27.22
CA LEU A 29 -11.37 11.11 -28.36
C LEU A 29 -10.75 12.29 -29.13
N THR A 30 -10.13 13.24 -28.42
CA THR A 30 -9.58 14.47 -29.02
C THR A 30 -8.14 14.28 -29.49
N SER A 31 -7.40 13.34 -28.91
CA SER A 31 -5.99 13.12 -29.22
C SER A 31 -5.80 12.61 -30.64
N LYS A 32 -4.87 13.23 -31.37
CA LYS A 32 -4.43 12.75 -32.68
C LYS A 32 -3.58 11.49 -32.48
N ASN A 33 -4.22 10.33 -32.63
CA ASN A 33 -3.57 9.04 -32.46
C ASN A 33 -2.77 8.67 -33.73
N ASN A 34 -1.53 9.18 -33.84
CA ASN A 34 -0.56 8.76 -34.86
C ASN A 34 0.57 7.95 -34.19
N PRO A 35 0.41 6.63 -34.03
CA PRO A 35 1.42 5.75 -33.46
C PRO A 35 2.57 5.54 -34.45
N GLU A 36 3.72 6.14 -34.19
CA GLU A 36 4.97 5.87 -34.90
C GLU A 36 5.84 4.91 -34.08
N PRO A 37 6.59 3.99 -34.71
CA PRO A 37 7.36 2.96 -34.01
C PRO A 37 8.39 3.53 -33.03
N GLU A 38 9.03 4.66 -33.37
CA GLU A 38 9.97 5.35 -32.47
C GLU A 38 9.24 6.01 -31.28
N LYS A 39 8.01 6.51 -31.47
CA LYS A 39 7.21 7.15 -30.42
C LYS A 39 6.66 6.15 -29.39
N ILE A 40 6.44 4.90 -29.80
CA ILE A 40 5.97 3.82 -28.93
C ILE A 40 7.15 2.99 -28.39
N SER A 41 8.35 3.18 -28.93
CA SER A 41 9.55 2.53 -28.41
C SER A 41 9.79 2.93 -26.95
N ILE A 42 10.36 2.00 -26.20
CA ILE A 42 10.60 2.22 -24.77
C ILE A 42 11.64 3.33 -24.63
N TYR A 43 11.48 4.13 -23.57
CA TYR A 43 12.44 5.17 -23.21
C TYR A 43 13.85 4.57 -23.11
N GLU A 44 14.85 5.28 -23.65
CA GLU A 44 16.23 4.83 -23.98
C GLU A 44 16.40 4.16 -25.36
N CYS A 45 16.03 4.88 -26.44
CA CYS A 45 16.53 4.65 -27.80
C CYS A 45 16.49 3.18 -28.28
N GLY A 46 15.42 2.46 -27.99
CA GLY A 46 15.25 1.08 -28.47
C GLY A 46 16.10 0.03 -27.74
N PHE A 47 16.76 0.38 -26.64
CA PHE A 47 17.17 -0.61 -25.66
C PHE A 47 15.94 -1.09 -24.89
N ASP A 48 15.82 -2.40 -24.66
CA ASP A 48 14.89 -2.89 -23.66
C ASP A 48 15.46 -2.47 -22.29
N PRO A 49 14.83 -1.54 -21.52
CA PRO A 49 15.29 -1.23 -20.16
C PRO A 49 15.16 -2.46 -19.24
N LEU A 50 14.46 -3.49 -19.71
CA LEU A 50 14.37 -4.82 -19.13
C LEU A 50 15.08 -5.84 -20.05
N HIS A 51 16.32 -5.57 -20.46
CA HIS A 51 17.13 -6.56 -21.18
C HIS A 51 17.12 -7.91 -20.41
N THR A 52 16.59 -8.96 -21.04
CA THR A 52 16.81 -10.38 -20.71
C THR A 52 16.84 -10.76 -19.21
N SER A 53 15.75 -10.46 -18.50
CA SER A 53 14.87 -11.43 -17.82
C SER A 53 15.42 -12.55 -16.92
N ARG A 54 16.49 -12.36 -16.13
CA ARG A 54 16.84 -13.30 -15.03
C ARG A 54 17.41 -12.72 -13.76
N LEU A 55 17.60 -11.40 -13.65
CA LEU A 55 17.96 -10.82 -12.36
C LEU A 55 16.67 -10.66 -11.55
N PRO A 56 16.50 -11.40 -10.44
CA PRO A 56 15.36 -11.18 -9.58
C PRO A 56 15.42 -9.74 -9.08
N PHE A 57 14.26 -9.09 -9.07
CA PHE A 57 14.08 -7.83 -8.35
C PHE A 57 14.59 -8.00 -6.91
N SER A 58 15.09 -6.91 -6.33
CA SER A 58 15.63 -6.92 -4.96
C SER A 58 14.62 -7.52 -3.99
N ILE A 59 15.05 -8.57 -3.25
CA ILE A 59 14.23 -9.23 -2.22
C ILE A 59 13.78 -8.25 -1.13
N LYS A 60 14.45 -7.10 -1.00
CA LYS A 60 14.14 -6.05 -0.03
C LYS A 60 12.72 -5.50 -0.21
N PHE A 61 12.23 -5.35 -1.45
CA PHE A 61 10.85 -4.91 -1.68
C PHE A 61 9.82 -5.93 -1.15
N PHE A 62 10.15 -7.22 -1.21
CA PHE A 62 9.32 -8.27 -0.65
C PHE A 62 9.32 -8.21 0.89
N LEU A 63 10.48 -8.03 1.52
CA LEU A 63 10.59 -7.86 2.98
C LEU A 63 9.78 -6.67 3.48
N ILE A 64 9.86 -5.52 2.80
CA ILE A 64 9.06 -4.33 3.12
C ILE A 64 7.56 -4.62 3.00
N GLY A 65 7.13 -5.38 1.98
CA GLY A 65 5.73 -5.77 1.81
C GLY A 65 5.22 -6.67 2.93
N VAL A 66 6.01 -7.66 3.35
CA VAL A 66 5.67 -8.54 4.49
C VAL A 66 5.62 -7.75 5.79
N LEU A 67 6.60 -6.88 6.03
CA LEU A 67 6.64 -6.02 7.22
C LEU A 67 5.43 -5.08 7.30
N PHE A 68 5.05 -4.47 6.17
CA PHE A 68 3.85 -3.64 6.09
C PHE A 68 2.59 -4.45 6.44
N LEU A 69 2.46 -5.68 5.96
CA LEU A 69 1.32 -6.55 6.27
C LEU A 69 1.24 -6.86 7.77
N ILE A 70 2.37 -7.17 8.41
CA ILE A 70 2.42 -7.46 9.85
C ILE A 70 2.03 -6.21 10.66
N PHE A 71 2.51 -5.02 10.29
CA PHE A 71 2.14 -3.77 10.97
C PHE A 71 0.68 -3.36 10.72
N ASP A 72 0.12 -3.62 9.55
CA ASP A 72 -1.30 -3.38 9.28
C ASP A 72 -2.18 -4.29 10.15
N LEU A 73 -1.75 -5.56 10.32
CA LEU A 73 -2.38 -6.48 11.26
C LEU A 73 -2.26 -5.97 12.70
N GLU A 74 -1.11 -5.45 13.12
CA GLU A 74 -0.93 -4.86 14.46
C GLU A 74 -1.95 -3.75 14.73
N ILE A 75 -2.11 -2.80 13.80
CA ILE A 75 -3.04 -1.69 13.92
C ILE A 75 -4.50 -2.19 13.96
N SER A 76 -4.82 -3.20 13.15
CA SER A 76 -6.14 -3.84 13.14
C SER A 76 -6.53 -4.42 14.52
N TYR A 77 -5.57 -4.91 15.30
CA TYR A 77 -5.79 -5.35 16.69
C TYR A 77 -5.75 -4.21 17.72
N ILE A 78 -4.89 -3.21 17.54
CA ILE A 78 -4.80 -2.03 18.43
C ILE A 78 -6.11 -1.23 18.41
N PHE A 79 -6.69 -1.00 17.23
CA PHE A 79 -7.86 -0.14 17.09
C PHE A 79 -9.05 -0.55 17.98
N PRO A 80 -9.58 -1.79 17.92
CA PRO A 80 -10.67 -2.21 18.80
C PRO A 80 -10.25 -2.20 20.28
N TRP A 81 -9.01 -2.57 20.59
CA TRP A 81 -8.50 -2.55 21.97
C TRP A 81 -8.50 -1.13 22.58
N CYS A 82 -8.09 -0.12 21.81
CA CYS A 82 -8.15 1.28 22.21
C CYS A 82 -9.59 1.76 22.44
N THR A 83 -10.55 1.32 21.61
CA THR A 83 -11.95 1.74 21.77
C THR A 83 -12.62 1.17 23.02
N CYS A 84 -12.19 -0.01 23.50
CA CYS A 84 -12.79 -0.69 24.65
C CYS A 84 -11.92 -0.65 25.91
N ILE A 85 -10.91 0.23 25.98
CA ILE A 85 -9.90 0.26 27.06
C ILE A 85 -10.51 0.41 28.47
N LYS A 86 -11.69 1.03 28.58
CA LYS A 86 -12.39 1.24 29.87
C LYS A 86 -13.10 -0.02 30.39
N GLU A 87 -13.36 -0.99 29.52
CA GLU A 87 -14.18 -2.18 29.80
C GLU A 87 -13.34 -3.47 29.85
N ILE A 88 -12.06 -3.40 29.49
CA ILE A 88 -11.16 -4.55 29.46
C ILE A 88 -10.71 -4.98 30.85
N LYS A 89 -10.65 -6.31 31.03
CA LYS A 89 -10.06 -6.94 32.22
C LYS A 89 -8.54 -6.79 32.20
N TRP A 90 -7.92 -6.81 33.37
CA TRP A 90 -6.46 -6.76 33.55
C TRP A 90 -5.71 -7.80 32.70
N ILE A 91 -6.28 -8.99 32.55
CA ILE A 91 -5.70 -10.06 31.72
C ILE A 91 -5.59 -9.64 30.24
N SER A 92 -6.61 -8.97 29.70
CA SER A 92 -6.65 -8.52 28.30
C SER A 92 -5.64 -7.40 28.05
N PHE A 93 -5.46 -6.52 29.04
CA PHE A 93 -4.45 -5.48 29.00
C PHE A 93 -3.03 -6.06 28.92
N ILE A 94 -2.70 -7.04 29.77
CA ILE A 94 -1.39 -7.72 29.75
C ILE A 94 -1.18 -8.47 28.43
N THR A 95 -2.18 -9.21 27.95
CA THR A 95 -2.08 -9.95 26.68
C THR A 95 -1.77 -9.01 25.53
N MET A 96 -2.39 -7.83 25.47
CA MET A 96 -2.12 -6.86 24.41
C MET A 96 -0.71 -6.27 24.51
N ILE A 97 -0.24 -5.93 25.72
CA ILE A 97 1.15 -5.48 25.90
C ILE A 97 2.14 -6.54 25.44
N PHE A 98 1.88 -7.81 25.78
CA PHE A 98 2.74 -8.92 25.36
C PHE A 98 2.75 -9.09 23.83
N PHE A 99 1.58 -9.01 23.20
CA PHE A 99 1.44 -9.04 21.74
C PHE A 99 2.26 -7.91 21.06
N LEU A 100 2.10 -6.66 21.51
CA LEU A 100 2.86 -5.52 20.97
C LEU A 100 4.36 -5.67 21.18
N THR A 101 4.76 -6.20 22.34
CA THR A 101 6.18 -6.43 22.66
C THR A 101 6.81 -7.43 21.69
N ILE A 102 6.12 -8.54 21.38
CA ILE A 102 6.62 -9.54 20.43
C ILE A 102 6.80 -8.94 19.04
N LEU A 103 5.80 -8.21 18.55
CA LEU A 103 5.87 -7.58 17.22
C LEU A 103 6.96 -6.52 17.14
N THR A 104 7.08 -5.68 18.17
CA THR A 104 8.14 -4.66 18.26
C THR A 104 9.53 -5.31 18.28
N LEU A 105 9.70 -6.42 19.01
CA LEU A 105 10.96 -7.16 19.03
C LEU A 105 11.29 -7.79 17.67
N GLY A 106 10.29 -8.34 16.97
CA GLY A 106 10.46 -8.85 15.61
C GLY A 106 10.92 -7.75 14.65
N PHE A 107 10.33 -6.57 14.73
CA PHE A 107 10.75 -5.41 13.94
C PHE A 107 12.19 -4.96 14.26
N ILE A 108 12.55 -4.88 15.55
CA ILE A 108 13.91 -4.52 15.96
C ILE A 108 14.93 -5.55 15.43
N TYR A 109 14.57 -6.83 15.39
CA TYR A 109 15.42 -7.88 14.84
C TYR A 109 15.67 -7.65 13.34
N GLU A 110 14.62 -7.44 12.55
CA GLU A 110 14.73 -7.19 11.11
C GLU A 110 15.49 -5.90 10.79
N TRP A 111 15.32 -4.85 11.61
CA TRP A 111 16.09 -3.62 11.48
C TRP A 111 17.59 -3.87 11.66
N LYS A 112 17.96 -4.67 12.65
CA LYS A 112 19.37 -4.98 12.94
C LYS A 112 20.03 -5.86 11.88
N GLU A 113 19.28 -6.66 11.14
CA GLU A 113 19.82 -7.47 10.04
C GLU A 113 20.04 -6.66 8.73
N GLU A 114 19.95 -5.33 8.77
CA GLU A 114 20.14 -4.44 7.60
C GLU A 114 19.18 -4.77 6.43
N GLY A 115 18.11 -5.53 6.68
CA GLY A 115 17.10 -5.88 5.67
C GLY A 115 16.36 -4.67 5.09
N LEU A 116 16.46 -3.53 5.78
CA LEU A 116 15.82 -2.25 5.47
C LEU A 116 16.80 -1.17 5.00
N GLU A 117 18.12 -1.41 5.07
CA GLU A 117 19.12 -0.40 4.68
C GLU A 117 19.39 -0.40 3.16
N TRP A 118 19.60 0.80 2.65
CA TRP A 118 19.88 1.09 1.25
C TRP A 118 21.28 1.72 1.17
N GLU A 119 22.09 1.27 0.20
CA GLU A 119 23.13 2.11 -0.41
C GLU A 119 22.54 2.80 -1.63
#